data_AF-A0A7C5R6T1-F1
#
_entry.id   AF-A0A7C5R6T1-F1
#
_cell.length_a   1.000
_cell.length_b   1.000
_cell.length_c   1.000
_cell.angle_alpha   90.00
_cell.angle_beta   90.00
_cell.angle_gamma   90.00
#
_symmetry.space_group_name_H-M   'P 1'
#
loop_
_entity.id
_entity.type
_entity.pdbx_description
1 polymer ?
#
loop_
_entity_poly.entity_id
_entity_poly.type
_entity_poly.pdbx_seq_one_letter_code
_entity_poly.pdbx_strand_id
1 'polypeptide(L)'
;MFSLRRLTWILGIAVMVAAIGAAVWTVAYRAALDQLAAKAESDLTLAADRLTSQLFRTRQLAVVLADHPTLQALLGGGSDIETADAVLREVADKTGTETLELLDRTGRVVAASHPHDATAARNPTSPLIARALNGALGTANRIEPATGRPAKRFFSFAAPVFTTPGPARGALLAEVDVYRFDQNWPTSPAAVFFTNTAGRIIVSNRAELTMLKRSLPDFLGHSRQSRAGHDIWTLSAGPYLPARALHLSRALPVIGVTA
;
A
#
# COMPACT_ATOMS: atom_id res chain seq x y z
N MET A 1 -64.35 10.34 -34.83
CA MET A 1 -64.29 9.54 -33.59
C MET A 1 -63.39 8.29 -33.67
N PHE A 2 -63.17 7.66 -34.83
CA PHE A 2 -62.29 6.48 -34.94
C PHE A 2 -60.78 6.78 -34.78
N SER A 3 -60.32 8.00 -35.08
CA SER A 3 -58.92 8.41 -34.91
C SER A 3 -58.50 8.57 -33.45
N LEU A 4 -59.37 9.13 -32.59
CA LEU A 4 -59.08 9.32 -31.17
C LEU A 4 -58.92 7.99 -30.41
N ARG A 5 -59.79 7.01 -30.68
CA ARG A 5 -59.70 5.67 -30.06
C ARG A 5 -58.43 4.93 -30.49
N ARG A 6 -58.03 5.05 -31.76
CA ARG A 6 -56.78 4.46 -32.25
C ARG A 6 -55.56 5.11 -31.61
N LEU A 7 -55.57 6.44 -31.47
CA LEU A 7 -54.49 7.20 -30.81
C LEU A 7 -54.33 6.80 -29.33
N THR A 8 -55.43 6.62 -28.60
CA THR A 8 -55.36 6.17 -27.19
C THR A 8 -54.78 4.77 -27.05
N TRP A 9 -55.09 3.84 -27.96
CA TRP A 9 -54.50 2.49 -27.96
C TRP A 9 -53.01 2.52 -28.28
N ILE A 10 -52.59 3.31 -29.28
CA ILE A 10 -51.17 3.47 -29.63
C ILE A 10 -50.39 4.05 -28.45
N LEU A 11 -50.93 5.09 -27.80
CA LEU A 11 -50.30 5.70 -26.64
C LEU A 11 -50.22 4.73 -25.46
N GLY A 12 -51.29 3.96 -25.20
CA GLY A 12 -51.29 2.93 -24.16
C GLY A 12 -50.22 1.86 -24.38
N ILE A 13 -50.10 1.36 -25.60
CA ILE A 13 -49.04 0.40 -25.97
C ILE A 13 -47.65 1.03 -25.83
N ALA A 14 -47.46 2.27 -26.30
CA ALA A 14 -46.18 2.97 -26.19
C ALA A 14 -45.75 3.15 -24.72
N VAL A 15 -46.67 3.55 -23.84
CA VAL A 15 -46.42 3.68 -22.40
C VAL A 15 -46.09 2.33 -21.77
N MET A 16 -46.82 1.27 -22.13
CA MET A 16 -46.56 -0.09 -21.65
C MET A 16 -45.17 -0.60 -22.07
N VAL A 17 -44.80 -0.42 -23.34
CA VAL A 17 -43.48 -0.80 -23.86
C VAL A 17 -42.38 0.01 -23.17
N ALA A 18 -42.57 1.32 -22.98
CA ALA A 18 -41.63 2.16 -22.25
C ALA A 18 -41.48 1.72 -20.78
N ALA A 19 -42.59 1.36 -20.12
CA ALA A 19 -42.58 0.88 -18.73
C ALA A 19 -41.83 -0.46 -18.59
N ILE A 20 -42.08 -1.42 -19.49
CA ILE A 20 -41.37 -2.70 -19.53
C ILE A 20 -39.89 -2.46 -19.81
N GLY A 21 -39.57 -1.62 -20.79
CA GLY A 21 -38.18 -1.26 -21.13
C GLY A 21 -37.45 -0.63 -19.94
N ALA A 22 -38.07 0.31 -19.23
CA ALA A 22 -37.51 0.94 -18.04
C ALA A 22 -37.32 -0.06 -16.89
N ALA A 23 -38.25 -0.99 -16.69
CA ALA A 23 -38.13 -2.04 -15.68
C ALA A 23 -36.95 -2.98 -15.99
N VAL A 24 -36.86 -3.48 -17.22
CA VAL A 24 -35.76 -4.34 -17.68
C VAL A 24 -34.42 -3.60 -17.57
N TRP A 25 -34.34 -2.35 -18.02
CA TRP A 25 -33.14 -1.52 -17.89
C TRP A 25 -32.71 -1.38 -16.42
N THR A 26 -33.63 -1.10 -15.53
CA THR A 26 -33.32 -0.91 -14.10
C THR A 26 -32.80 -2.19 -13.47
N VAL A 27 -33.41 -3.35 -13.77
CA VAL A 27 -32.95 -4.65 -13.26
C VAL A 27 -31.58 -5.01 -13.83
N ALA A 28 -31.40 -4.88 -15.14
CA ALA A 28 -30.12 -5.19 -15.80
C ALA A 28 -28.98 -4.28 -15.30
N TYR A 29 -29.25 -2.98 -15.12
CA TYR A 29 -28.26 -2.03 -14.61
C TYR A 29 -27.83 -2.35 -13.18
N ARG A 30 -28.77 -2.73 -12.30
CA ARG A 30 -28.46 -3.17 -10.93
C ARG A 30 -27.62 -4.44 -10.93
N ALA A 31 -28.05 -5.46 -11.67
CA ALA A 31 -27.32 -6.72 -11.78
C ALA A 31 -25.89 -6.52 -12.31
N ALA A 32 -25.71 -5.62 -13.30
CA ALA A 32 -24.39 -5.29 -13.82
C ALA A 32 -23.52 -4.56 -12.77
N LEU A 33 -24.09 -3.66 -11.95
CA LEU A 33 -23.37 -3.02 -10.86
C LEU A 33 -22.99 -4.01 -9.76
N ASP A 34 -23.88 -4.92 -9.38
CA ASP A 34 -23.60 -5.96 -8.38
C ASP A 34 -22.46 -6.88 -8.84
N GLN A 35 -22.49 -7.30 -10.12
CA GLN A 35 -21.43 -8.10 -10.71
C GLN A 35 -20.10 -7.33 -10.76
N LEU A 36 -20.14 -6.04 -11.10
CA LEU A 36 -18.95 -5.17 -11.11
C LEU A 36 -18.38 -5.00 -9.70
N ALA A 37 -19.23 -4.81 -8.69
CA ALA A 37 -18.83 -4.67 -7.29
C ALA A 37 -18.17 -5.94 -6.77
N ALA A 38 -18.77 -7.11 -7.01
CA ALA A 38 -18.20 -8.40 -6.63
C ALA A 38 -16.83 -8.65 -7.27
N LYS A 39 -16.69 -8.29 -8.55
CA LYS A 39 -15.40 -8.34 -9.25
C LYS A 39 -14.38 -7.38 -8.63
N ALA A 40 -14.78 -6.14 -8.37
CA ALA A 40 -13.91 -5.12 -7.78
C ALA A 40 -13.46 -5.50 -6.36
N GLU A 41 -14.32 -6.15 -5.56
CA GLU A 41 -13.98 -6.65 -4.23
C GLU A 41 -12.94 -7.79 -4.28
N SER A 42 -13.09 -8.71 -5.24
CA SER A 42 -12.08 -9.75 -5.49
C SER A 42 -10.75 -9.15 -5.94
N ASP A 43 -10.78 -8.18 -6.87
CA ASP A 43 -9.59 -7.52 -7.38
C ASP A 43 -8.88 -6.70 -6.28
N LEU A 44 -9.65 -6.02 -5.41
CA LEU A 44 -9.14 -5.28 -4.25
C LEU A 44 -8.53 -6.22 -3.20
N THR A 45 -9.18 -7.36 -2.94
CA THR A 45 -8.65 -8.38 -2.01
C THR A 45 -7.33 -8.94 -2.52
N LEU A 46 -7.26 -9.31 -3.79
CA LEU A 46 -6.03 -9.79 -4.40
C LEU A 46 -4.91 -8.75 -4.37
N ALA A 47 -5.24 -7.48 -4.62
CA ALA A 47 -4.30 -6.38 -4.51
C ALA A 47 -3.77 -6.20 -3.08
N ALA A 48 -4.64 -6.22 -2.09
CA ALA A 48 -4.29 -6.12 -0.68
C ALA A 48 -3.42 -7.30 -0.22
N ASP A 49 -3.80 -8.53 -0.60
CA ASP A 49 -3.06 -9.75 -0.26
C ASP A 49 -1.66 -9.73 -0.86
N ARG A 50 -1.49 -9.25 -2.10
CA ARG A 50 -0.16 -9.10 -2.72
C ARG A 50 0.72 -8.12 -1.97
N LEU A 51 0.21 -6.92 -1.67
CA LEU A 51 0.98 -5.91 -0.92
C LEU A 51 1.38 -6.45 0.46
N THR A 52 0.41 -6.96 1.21
CA THR A 52 0.66 -7.52 2.54
C THR A 52 1.64 -8.69 2.50
N SER A 53 1.53 -9.60 1.54
CA SER A 53 2.42 -10.75 1.38
C SER A 53 3.86 -10.33 1.17
N GLN A 54 4.12 -9.31 0.34
CA GLN A 54 5.50 -8.84 0.22
C GLN A 54 5.99 -8.14 1.48
N LEU A 55 5.17 -7.28 2.07
CA LEU A 55 5.54 -6.62 3.32
C LEU A 55 5.83 -7.63 4.44
N PHE A 56 5.11 -8.74 4.49
CA PHE A 56 5.38 -9.85 5.39
C PHE A 56 6.72 -10.54 5.10
N ARG A 57 7.10 -10.70 3.83
CA ARG A 57 8.41 -11.25 3.46
C ARG A 57 9.56 -10.38 3.98
N THR A 58 9.48 -9.06 3.79
CA THR A 58 10.50 -8.12 4.31
C THR A 58 10.53 -8.12 5.83
N ARG A 59 9.36 -8.19 6.48
CA ARG A 59 9.25 -8.34 7.94
C ARG A 59 9.91 -9.62 8.45
N GLN A 60 9.64 -10.76 7.81
CA GLN A 60 10.23 -12.05 8.18
C GLN A 60 11.74 -12.03 8.00
N LEU A 61 12.23 -11.43 6.92
CA LEU A 61 13.66 -11.23 6.69
C LEU A 61 14.31 -10.50 7.86
N ALA A 62 13.74 -9.36 8.29
CA ALA A 62 14.27 -8.60 9.43
C ALA A 62 14.29 -9.42 10.72
N VAL A 63 13.24 -10.22 10.99
CA VAL A 63 13.20 -11.05 12.19
C VAL A 63 14.25 -12.17 12.16
N VAL A 64 14.37 -12.87 11.04
CA VAL A 64 15.34 -13.98 10.91
C VAL A 64 16.77 -13.46 10.92
N LEU A 65 17.03 -12.36 10.21
CA LEU A 65 18.38 -11.80 10.11
C LEU A 65 18.82 -11.15 11.43
N ALA A 66 17.90 -10.69 12.28
CA ALA A 66 18.23 -10.19 13.62
C ALA A 66 18.93 -11.24 14.50
N ASP A 67 18.67 -12.53 14.26
CA ASP A 67 19.29 -13.64 14.98
C ASP A 67 20.60 -14.15 14.33
N HIS A 68 21.08 -13.48 13.28
CA HIS A 68 22.29 -13.89 12.59
C HIS A 68 23.52 -13.76 13.51
N PRO A 69 24.36 -14.80 13.64
CA PRO A 69 25.45 -14.85 14.64
C PRO A 69 26.45 -13.71 14.48
N THR A 70 26.80 -13.34 13.25
CA THR A 70 27.68 -12.18 12.96
C THR A 70 27.12 -10.87 13.51
N LEU A 71 25.81 -10.63 13.39
CA LEU A 71 25.18 -9.39 13.84
C LEU A 71 25.07 -9.35 15.36
N GLN A 72 24.72 -10.49 15.98
CA GLN A 72 24.74 -10.62 17.43
C GLN A 72 26.15 -10.43 18.01
N ALA A 73 27.16 -11.03 17.39
CA ALA A 73 28.55 -10.91 17.81
C ALA A 73 29.09 -9.47 17.66
N LEU A 74 28.70 -8.74 16.61
CA LEU A 74 29.08 -7.33 16.43
C LEU A 74 28.51 -6.46 17.55
N LEU A 75 27.22 -6.59 17.86
CA LEU A 75 26.62 -5.88 19.01
C LEU A 75 27.26 -6.31 20.35
N GLY A 76 27.70 -7.57 20.42
CA GLY A 76 28.47 -8.16 21.52
C GLY A 76 29.88 -7.58 21.71
N GLY A 77 30.44 -6.90 20.69
CA GLY A 77 31.81 -6.41 20.67
C GLY A 77 32.84 -7.42 20.15
N GLY A 78 32.39 -8.53 19.56
CA GLY A 78 33.25 -9.65 19.15
C GLY A 78 33.40 -9.88 17.64
N SER A 79 32.60 -9.22 16.79
CA SER A 79 32.71 -9.33 15.31
C SER A 79 33.20 -8.02 14.70
N ASP A 80 33.83 -8.12 13.54
CA ASP A 80 34.27 -6.99 12.74
C ASP A 80 33.13 -6.40 11.90
N ILE A 81 33.14 -5.08 11.74
CA ILE A 81 32.12 -4.32 11.01
C ILE A 81 32.08 -4.76 9.54
N GLU A 82 33.25 -4.98 8.91
CA GLU A 82 33.33 -5.36 7.50
C GLU A 82 32.61 -6.70 7.22
N THR A 83 32.73 -7.65 8.16
CA THR A 83 32.05 -8.95 8.05
C THR A 83 30.53 -8.80 8.17
N ALA A 84 30.05 -7.95 9.09
CA ALA A 84 28.62 -7.69 9.25
C ALA A 84 28.05 -6.96 8.02
N ASP A 85 28.77 -5.97 7.49
CA ASP A 85 28.39 -5.26 6.27
C ASP A 85 28.31 -6.22 5.07
N ALA A 86 29.27 -7.14 4.94
CA ALA A 86 29.24 -8.15 3.87
C ALA A 86 28.01 -9.05 3.97
N VAL A 87 27.64 -9.51 5.17
CA VAL A 87 26.42 -10.30 5.39
C VAL A 87 25.17 -9.50 5.02
N LEU A 88 25.05 -8.26 5.50
CA LEU A 88 23.88 -7.41 5.20
C LEU A 88 23.77 -7.11 3.70
N ARG A 89 24.91 -6.86 3.03
CA ARG A 89 24.95 -6.62 1.59
C ARG A 89 24.56 -7.85 0.79
N GLU A 90 25.14 -9.01 1.10
CA GLU A 90 24.80 -10.27 0.44
C GLU A 90 23.31 -10.61 0.57
N VAL A 91 22.75 -10.40 1.77
CA VAL A 91 21.32 -10.63 2.01
C VAL A 91 20.46 -9.60 1.27
N ALA A 92 20.85 -8.33 1.24
CA ALA A 92 20.14 -7.30 0.46
C ALA A 92 20.13 -7.64 -1.04
N ASP A 93 21.27 -8.05 -1.59
CA ASP A 93 21.42 -8.41 -3.01
C ASP A 93 20.55 -9.64 -3.37
N LYS A 94 20.50 -10.64 -2.49
CA LYS A 94 19.68 -11.85 -2.69
C LYS A 94 18.18 -11.62 -2.54
N THR A 95 17.78 -10.72 -1.63
CA THR A 95 16.36 -10.50 -1.29
C THR A 95 15.73 -9.32 -2.01
N GLY A 96 16.55 -8.44 -2.59
CA GLY A 96 16.10 -7.20 -3.21
C GLY A 96 15.57 -6.18 -2.21
N THR A 97 16.04 -6.23 -0.97
CA THR A 97 15.72 -5.21 0.06
C THR A 97 16.44 -3.91 -0.28
N GLU A 98 15.80 -2.76 -0.09
CA GLU A 98 16.44 -1.48 -0.42
C GLU A 98 17.56 -1.15 0.57
N THR A 99 17.36 -1.40 1.86
CA THR A 99 18.37 -1.10 2.88
C THR A 99 18.21 -2.05 4.05
N LEU A 100 19.34 -2.61 4.50
CA LEU A 100 19.45 -3.34 5.75
C LEU A 100 20.47 -2.60 6.63
N GLU A 101 20.09 -2.28 7.87
CA GLU A 101 20.94 -1.56 8.82
C GLU A 101 20.84 -2.21 10.20
N LEU A 102 21.98 -2.49 10.81
CA LEU A 102 22.06 -2.87 12.21
C LEU A 102 22.27 -1.62 13.06
N LEU A 103 21.40 -1.42 14.05
CA LEU A 103 21.42 -0.29 14.97
C LEU A 103 21.79 -0.74 16.38
N ASP A 104 22.58 0.05 17.10
CA ASP A 104 22.76 -0.13 18.55
C ASP A 104 21.59 0.49 19.36
N ARG A 105 21.62 0.36 20.70
CA ARG A 105 20.56 0.89 21.59
C ARG A 105 20.41 2.41 21.54
N THR A 106 21.42 3.14 21.06
CA THR A 106 21.37 4.59 20.89
C THR A 106 20.78 5.00 19.54
N GLY A 107 20.55 4.03 18.64
CA GLY A 107 20.08 4.25 17.28
C GLY A 107 21.20 4.51 16.28
N ARG A 108 22.47 4.42 16.69
CA ARG A 108 23.61 4.54 15.78
C ARG A 108 23.69 3.32 14.88
N VAL A 109 23.95 3.53 13.59
CA VAL A 109 24.15 2.44 12.64
C VAL A 109 25.55 1.87 12.86
N VAL A 110 25.63 0.55 13.08
CA VAL A 110 26.88 -0.17 13.34
C VAL A 110 27.32 -1.05 12.18
N ALA A 111 26.37 -1.44 11.32
CA ALA A 111 26.61 -2.13 10.06
C ALA A 111 25.47 -1.84 9.09
N ALA A 112 25.74 -1.85 7.79
CA ALA A 112 24.74 -1.59 6.76
C ALA A 112 25.02 -2.35 5.45
N SER A 113 23.97 -2.59 4.66
CA SER A 113 24.10 -3.18 3.31
C SER A 113 24.75 -2.21 2.31
N HIS A 114 24.63 -0.90 2.54
CA HIS A 114 25.19 0.17 1.73
C HIS A 114 26.27 0.94 2.49
N PRO A 115 27.23 1.57 1.79
CA PRO A 115 28.21 2.45 2.43
C PRO A 115 27.52 3.52 3.28
N HIS A 116 28.02 3.71 4.49
CA HIS A 116 27.43 4.59 5.49
C HIS A 116 28.51 5.34 6.26
N ASP A 117 28.17 6.53 6.75
CA ASP A 117 29.09 7.34 7.55
C ASP A 117 29.09 6.88 9.02
N ALA A 118 30.24 6.89 9.69
CA ALA A 118 30.37 6.45 11.09
C ALA A 118 29.49 7.25 12.06
N THR A 119 29.12 8.48 11.68
CA THR A 119 28.26 9.37 12.46
C THR A 119 26.78 9.09 12.28
N ALA A 120 26.40 8.32 11.27
CA ALA A 120 25.02 8.33 10.85
C ALA A 120 24.17 7.36 11.68
N ALA A 121 23.00 7.86 12.05
CA ALA A 121 22.17 7.33 13.11
C ALA A 121 20.70 7.53 12.74
N ARG A 122 19.85 6.71 13.34
CA ARG A 122 18.40 6.80 13.23
C ARG A 122 17.85 7.26 14.58
N ASN A 123 16.73 7.99 14.58
CA ASN A 123 16.12 8.47 15.81
C ASN A 123 15.61 7.27 16.67
N PRO A 124 16.22 6.97 17.82
CA PRO A 124 15.83 5.81 18.65
C PRO A 124 14.44 5.98 19.28
N THR A 125 13.94 7.21 19.38
CA THR A 125 12.59 7.52 19.90
C THR A 125 11.51 7.41 18.85
N SER A 126 11.87 7.22 17.57
CA SER A 126 10.88 7.00 16.52
C SER A 126 10.04 5.75 16.85
N PRO A 127 8.72 5.73 16.59
CA PRO A 127 7.87 4.58 16.91
C PRO A 127 8.36 3.26 16.29
N LEU A 128 9.02 3.34 15.13
CA LEU A 128 9.67 2.22 14.46
C LEU A 128 10.78 1.60 15.34
N ILE A 129 11.75 2.41 15.75
CA ILE A 129 12.95 1.92 16.43
C ILE A 129 12.70 1.71 17.92
N ALA A 130 11.98 2.62 18.58
CA ALA A 130 11.65 2.52 20.00
C ALA A 130 10.92 1.21 20.32
N ARG A 131 10.03 0.78 19.42
CA ARG A 131 9.31 -0.49 19.57
C ARG A 131 10.27 -1.69 19.49
N ALA A 132 11.18 -1.70 18.52
CA ALA A 132 12.22 -2.72 18.35
C ALA A 132 13.16 -2.78 19.56
N LEU A 133 13.64 -1.63 20.04
CA LEU A 133 14.52 -1.57 21.21
C LEU A 133 13.82 -2.01 22.52
N ASN A 134 12.48 -1.94 22.56
CA ASN A 134 11.66 -2.49 23.64
C ASN A 134 11.28 -3.97 23.45
N GLY A 135 11.86 -4.65 22.46
CA GLY A 135 11.66 -6.09 22.25
C GLY A 135 10.47 -6.46 21.36
N ALA A 136 9.82 -5.50 20.70
CA ALA A 136 8.68 -5.77 19.81
C ALA A 136 8.96 -5.26 18.39
N LEU A 137 8.43 -5.93 17.37
CA LEU A 137 8.63 -5.44 16.00
C LEU A 137 8.01 -4.05 15.78
N GLY A 138 8.80 -3.13 15.23
CA GLY A 138 8.36 -1.83 14.73
C GLY A 138 8.02 -1.85 13.24
N THR A 139 7.06 -1.02 12.84
CA THR A 139 6.68 -0.78 11.44
C THR A 139 6.46 0.70 11.18
N ALA A 140 6.84 1.17 10.01
CA ALA A 140 6.56 2.53 9.56
C ALA A 140 6.50 2.60 8.03
N ASN A 141 5.89 3.68 7.52
CA ASN A 141 6.06 4.11 6.14
C ASN A 141 6.65 5.53 6.13
N ARG A 142 7.51 5.79 5.15
CA ARG A 142 8.19 7.08 4.99
C ARG A 142 8.18 7.49 3.53
N ILE A 143 8.13 8.79 3.30
CA ILE A 143 8.29 9.40 1.99
C ILE A 143 9.53 10.26 2.06
N GLU A 144 10.44 10.01 1.16
CA GLU A 144 11.66 10.77 1.00
C GLU A 144 11.52 11.68 -0.23
N PRO A 145 11.30 12.99 -0.03
CA PRO A 145 11.22 13.92 -1.14
C PRO A 145 12.56 13.98 -1.85
N ALA A 146 12.52 14.13 -3.18
CA ALA A 146 13.71 14.25 -3.99
C ALA A 146 13.54 15.37 -5.01
N THR A 147 14.60 16.14 -5.23
CA THR A 147 14.65 17.20 -6.25
C THR A 147 15.10 16.59 -7.57
N GLY A 148 14.37 16.84 -8.66
CA GLY A 148 14.74 16.37 -10.01
C GLY A 148 14.52 14.88 -10.27
N ARG A 149 13.90 14.14 -9.35
CA ARG A 149 13.51 12.73 -9.50
C ARG A 149 12.25 12.41 -8.68
N PRO A 150 11.53 11.31 -8.96
CA PRO A 150 10.37 10.91 -8.16
C PRO A 150 10.75 10.71 -6.67
N ALA A 151 9.84 11.10 -5.78
CA ALA A 151 9.99 10.86 -4.34
C ALA A 151 10.06 9.34 -4.07
N LYS A 152 11.02 8.92 -3.25
CA LYS A 152 11.11 7.52 -2.81
C LYS A 152 10.12 7.27 -1.68
N ARG A 153 9.56 6.07 -1.63
CA ARG A 153 8.50 5.68 -0.69
C ARG A 153 8.89 4.36 -0.09
N PHE A 154 9.01 4.30 1.24
CA PHE A 154 9.53 3.13 1.93
C PHE A 154 8.51 2.55 2.90
N PHE A 155 8.49 1.22 2.98
CA PHE A 155 8.04 0.52 4.17
C PHE A 155 9.25 0.03 4.94
N SER A 156 9.26 0.31 6.24
CA SER A 156 10.38 0.04 7.12
C SER A 156 9.93 -0.88 8.26
N PHE A 157 10.72 -1.91 8.54
CA PHE A 157 10.51 -2.88 9.60
C PHE A 157 11.73 -2.88 10.51
N ALA A 158 11.54 -2.82 11.82
CA ALA A 158 12.62 -2.89 12.79
C ALA A 158 12.41 -4.09 13.72
N ALA A 159 13.33 -5.04 13.69
CA ALA A 159 13.31 -6.23 14.52
C ALA A 159 14.28 -6.09 15.71
N PRO A 160 13.88 -6.50 16.93
CA PRO A 160 14.79 -6.52 18.07
C PRO A 160 15.94 -7.50 17.85
N VAL A 161 17.16 -7.09 18.21
CA VAL A 161 18.29 -8.02 18.35
C VAL A 161 18.53 -8.25 19.83
N PHE A 162 18.24 -9.46 20.31
CA PHE A 162 18.29 -9.80 21.73
C PHE A 162 19.69 -10.14 22.24
N THR A 163 19.86 -9.99 23.56
CA THR A 163 20.96 -10.63 24.28
C THR A 163 20.44 -11.84 25.02
N THR A 164 21.20 -12.93 25.04
CA THR A 164 20.88 -14.10 25.85
C THR A 164 21.62 -14.00 27.18
N PRO A 165 20.94 -13.86 28.33
CA PRO A 165 19.57 -13.37 28.56
C PRO A 165 19.54 -11.84 28.78
N GLY A 166 18.53 -11.13 28.24
CA GLY A 166 18.39 -9.70 28.47
C GLY A 166 17.51 -8.95 27.44
N PRO A 167 17.34 -7.63 27.65
CA PRO A 167 16.61 -6.78 26.71
C PRO A 167 17.32 -6.70 25.35
N ALA A 168 16.63 -6.14 24.35
CA ALA A 168 17.23 -5.91 23.03
C ALA A 168 18.47 -5.00 23.15
N ARG A 169 19.58 -5.44 22.55
CA ARG A 169 20.87 -4.71 22.51
C ARG A 169 21.02 -3.87 21.23
N GLY A 170 20.10 -4.05 20.30
CA GLY A 170 20.02 -3.27 19.07
C GLY A 170 18.74 -3.57 18.32
N ALA A 171 18.66 -3.05 17.10
CA ALA A 171 17.57 -3.33 16.19
C ALA A 171 18.11 -3.54 14.78
N LEU A 172 17.56 -4.52 14.07
CA LEU A 172 17.80 -4.68 12.63
C LEU A 172 16.68 -3.97 11.88
N LEU A 173 17.04 -2.94 11.13
CA LEU A 173 16.15 -2.19 10.25
C LEU A 173 16.21 -2.77 8.84
N ALA A 174 15.05 -3.04 8.25
CA ALA A 174 14.88 -3.42 6.86
C ALA A 174 13.91 -2.45 6.17
N GLU A 175 14.33 -1.83 5.08
CA GLU A 175 13.52 -0.93 4.26
C GLU A 175 13.30 -1.53 2.87
N VAL A 176 12.09 -1.40 2.34
CA VAL A 176 11.75 -1.77 0.96
C VAL A 176 11.18 -0.56 0.22
N ASP A 177 11.71 -0.30 -0.98
CA ASP A 177 11.17 0.72 -1.88
C ASP A 177 9.86 0.24 -2.52
N VAL A 178 8.80 1.02 -2.29
CA VAL A 178 7.48 0.80 -2.85
C VAL A 178 7.48 0.85 -4.37
N TYR A 179 8.44 1.55 -4.97
CA TYR A 179 8.54 1.62 -6.43
C TYR A 179 8.67 0.24 -7.08
N ARG A 180 9.26 -0.75 -6.39
CA ARG A 180 9.30 -2.14 -6.87
C ARG A 180 7.89 -2.77 -6.92
N PHE A 181 6.97 -2.38 -6.05
CA PHE A 181 5.57 -2.83 -6.10
C PHE A 181 4.80 -2.20 -7.25
N ASP A 182 5.00 -0.90 -7.46
CA ASP A 182 4.32 -0.17 -8.53
C ASP A 182 4.70 -0.72 -9.91
N GLN A 183 5.99 -1.08 -10.12
CA GLN A 183 6.48 -1.63 -11.39
C GLN A 183 6.04 -3.08 -11.66
N ASN A 184 5.99 -3.92 -10.63
CA ASN A 184 5.65 -5.34 -10.77
C ASN A 184 4.13 -5.59 -10.67
N TRP A 185 3.32 -4.53 -10.69
CA TRP A 185 1.88 -4.64 -10.61
C TRP A 185 1.29 -5.22 -11.90
N PRO A 186 0.46 -6.28 -11.85
CA PRO A 186 -0.15 -6.83 -13.05
C PRO A 186 -1.05 -5.81 -13.74
N THR A 187 -1.00 -5.74 -15.06
CA THR A 187 -1.89 -4.88 -15.84
C THR A 187 -3.34 -5.21 -15.50
N SER A 188 -4.01 -4.27 -14.84
CA SER A 188 -5.42 -4.36 -14.47
C SER A 188 -6.15 -3.11 -14.92
N PRO A 189 -7.37 -3.24 -15.47
CA PRO A 189 -8.19 -2.08 -15.81
C PRO A 189 -8.62 -1.30 -14.56
N ALA A 190 -8.72 -1.95 -13.40
CA ALA A 190 -9.06 -1.30 -12.14
C ALA A 190 -7.88 -0.46 -11.64
N ALA A 191 -8.15 0.78 -11.24
CA ALA A 191 -7.20 1.59 -10.51
C ALA A 191 -7.23 1.20 -9.03
N VAL A 192 -6.07 0.90 -8.46
CA VAL A 192 -5.90 0.51 -7.06
C VAL A 192 -4.78 1.31 -6.46
N PHE A 193 -5.01 1.85 -5.28
CA PHE A 193 -4.04 2.65 -4.54
C PHE A 193 -4.16 2.39 -3.04
N PHE A 194 -3.08 2.64 -2.30
CA PHE A 194 -3.06 2.47 -0.86
C PHE A 194 -2.65 3.78 -0.20
N THR A 195 -3.45 4.21 0.76
CA THR A 195 -3.24 5.43 1.52
C THR A 195 -2.70 5.12 2.90
N ASN A 196 -1.70 5.88 3.34
CA ASN A 196 -1.24 5.82 4.72
C ASN A 196 -2.22 6.52 5.67
N THR A 197 -1.94 6.48 6.98
CA THR A 197 -2.76 7.13 8.02
C THR A 197 -2.89 8.65 7.86
N ALA A 198 -1.97 9.30 7.14
CA ALA A 198 -2.04 10.71 6.80
C ALA A 198 -2.89 10.99 5.52
N GLY A 199 -3.51 9.97 4.94
CA GLY A 199 -4.33 10.04 3.74
C GLY A 199 -3.53 10.18 2.45
N ARG A 200 -2.22 9.95 2.45
CA ARG A 200 -1.40 10.08 1.25
C ARG A 200 -1.23 8.75 0.53
N ILE A 201 -1.35 8.76 -0.80
CA ILE A 201 -1.16 7.57 -1.62
C ILE A 201 0.33 7.20 -1.63
N ILE A 202 0.64 6.05 -1.07
CA ILE A 202 2.00 5.50 -0.98
C ILE A 202 2.27 4.43 -2.02
N VAL A 203 1.28 3.59 -2.37
CA VAL A 203 1.38 2.51 -3.38
C VAL A 203 0.27 2.72 -4.40
N SER A 204 0.53 2.52 -5.69
CA SER A 204 -0.52 2.62 -6.73
C SER A 204 -0.11 1.91 -8.01
N ASN A 205 -1.08 1.27 -8.68
CA ASN A 205 -0.89 0.73 -10.03
C ASN A 205 -1.05 1.77 -11.16
N ARG A 206 -1.18 3.03 -10.77
CA ARG A 206 -1.28 4.22 -11.62
C ARG A 206 -0.31 5.27 -11.07
N ALA A 207 0.74 5.56 -11.83
CA ALA A 207 1.81 6.45 -11.37
C ALA A 207 1.30 7.87 -11.08
N GLU A 208 0.32 8.33 -11.84
CA GLU A 208 -0.33 9.64 -11.70
C GLU A 208 -1.12 9.80 -10.39
N LEU A 209 -1.43 8.69 -9.70
CA LEU A 209 -2.08 8.72 -8.39
C LEU A 209 -1.10 8.78 -7.22
N THR A 210 0.15 8.40 -7.44
CA THR A 210 1.15 8.36 -6.37
C THR A 210 1.34 9.75 -5.78
N MET A 211 1.63 9.83 -4.48
CA MET A 211 1.89 11.08 -3.75
C MET A 211 0.71 12.05 -3.60
N LEU A 212 -0.40 11.84 -4.31
CA LEU A 212 -1.61 12.61 -4.09
C LEU A 212 -2.09 12.40 -2.65
N LYS A 213 -2.51 13.50 -2.03
CA LYS A 213 -3.15 13.45 -0.72
C LYS A 213 -4.65 13.30 -0.94
N ARG A 214 -5.25 12.26 -0.39
CA ARG A 214 -6.70 12.13 -0.24
C ARG A 214 -7.18 13.16 0.78
N SER A 215 -7.29 14.41 0.37
CA SER A 215 -8.10 15.40 1.08
C SER A 215 -9.53 15.27 0.56
N LEU A 216 -10.41 14.67 1.35
CA LEU A 216 -11.84 14.89 1.17
C LEU A 216 -12.13 16.38 1.44
N PRO A 217 -12.95 17.05 0.62
CA PRO A 217 -13.84 16.51 -0.41
C PRO A 217 -13.30 16.51 -1.85
N ASP A 218 -12.13 17.10 -2.13
CA ASP A 218 -11.69 17.44 -3.50
C ASP A 218 -10.63 16.48 -4.09
N PHE A 219 -10.64 15.22 -3.68
CA PHE A 219 -9.71 14.23 -4.23
C PHE A 219 -10.06 13.92 -5.70
N LEU A 220 -9.24 14.34 -6.66
CA LEU A 220 -9.49 14.15 -8.11
C LEU A 220 -10.75 14.87 -8.66
N GLY A 221 -11.22 15.95 -8.01
CA GLY A 221 -12.39 16.71 -8.46
C GLY A 221 -13.68 15.88 -8.53
N HIS A 222 -13.85 14.93 -7.61
CA HIS A 222 -14.86 13.90 -7.74
C HIS A 222 -16.26 14.36 -7.29
N SER A 223 -17.28 13.89 -8.01
CA SER A 223 -18.66 13.87 -7.52
C SER A 223 -19.02 12.45 -7.11
N ARG A 224 -19.48 12.27 -5.87
CA ARG A 224 -19.96 10.97 -5.35
C ARG A 224 -21.47 10.87 -5.57
N GLN A 225 -21.91 9.81 -6.23
CA GLN A 225 -23.32 9.45 -6.35
C GLN A 225 -23.52 8.02 -5.86
N SER A 226 -24.46 7.80 -4.96
CA SER A 226 -24.91 6.46 -4.64
C SER A 226 -25.97 6.02 -5.66
N ARG A 227 -25.73 4.90 -6.35
CA ARG A 227 -26.71 4.29 -7.27
C ARG A 227 -26.83 2.81 -6.96
N ALA A 228 -28.06 2.36 -6.73
CA ALA A 228 -28.36 0.97 -6.43
C ALA A 228 -27.54 0.39 -5.25
N GLY A 229 -27.23 1.22 -4.25
CA GLY A 229 -26.41 0.80 -3.10
C GLY A 229 -24.89 0.89 -3.32
N HIS A 230 -24.44 1.23 -4.53
CA HIS A 230 -23.01 1.34 -4.87
C HIS A 230 -22.55 2.79 -4.95
N ASP A 231 -21.33 3.04 -4.49
CA ASP A 231 -20.69 4.35 -4.61
C ASP A 231 -20.04 4.51 -5.98
N ILE A 232 -20.58 5.44 -6.78
CA ILE A 232 -20.04 5.78 -8.09
C ILE A 232 -19.39 7.14 -8.01
N TRP A 233 -18.10 7.19 -8.35
CA TRP A 233 -17.32 8.41 -8.43
C TRP A 233 -17.24 8.85 -9.89
N THR A 234 -17.58 10.11 -10.15
CA THR A 234 -17.22 10.77 -11.40
C THR A 234 -15.87 11.42 -11.19
N LEU A 235 -14.87 11.06 -11.99
CA LEU A 235 -13.48 11.51 -11.85
C LEU A 235 -13.14 12.49 -12.97
N SER A 236 -12.45 13.57 -12.62
CA SER A 236 -11.76 14.45 -13.58
C SER A 236 -10.26 14.21 -13.47
N ALA A 237 -9.86 12.95 -13.61
CA ALA A 237 -8.47 12.53 -13.60
C ALA A 237 -8.00 12.21 -15.03
N GLY A 238 -6.68 12.21 -15.26
CA GLY A 238 -6.06 12.04 -16.57
C GLY A 238 -6.47 10.78 -17.35
N PRO A 239 -5.93 10.55 -18.56
CA PRO A 239 -6.45 9.58 -19.53
C PRO A 239 -6.43 8.11 -19.08
N TYR A 240 -5.72 7.80 -18.01
CA TYR A 240 -5.52 6.44 -17.48
C TYR A 240 -6.48 6.07 -16.35
N LEU A 241 -7.39 6.99 -15.97
CA LEU A 241 -8.49 6.75 -15.07
C LEU A 241 -9.84 6.90 -15.80
N PRO A 242 -10.82 6.04 -15.50
CA PRO A 242 -12.14 6.16 -16.10
C PRO A 242 -12.87 7.39 -15.54
N ALA A 243 -13.63 8.08 -16.41
CA ALA A 243 -14.44 9.23 -16.00
C ALA A 243 -15.51 8.87 -14.96
N ARG A 244 -15.93 7.59 -14.90
CA ARG A 244 -16.84 7.07 -13.88
C ARG A 244 -16.33 5.73 -13.37
N ALA A 245 -16.21 5.59 -12.05
CA ALA A 245 -15.72 4.39 -11.41
C ALA A 245 -16.65 3.98 -10.25
N LEU A 246 -16.81 2.67 -10.06
CA LEU A 246 -17.32 2.14 -8.80
C LEU A 246 -16.16 2.20 -7.79
N HIS A 247 -16.38 2.83 -6.64
CA HIS A 247 -15.37 2.99 -5.60
C HIS A 247 -15.63 2.03 -4.45
N LEU A 248 -14.62 1.25 -4.08
CA LEU A 248 -14.57 0.42 -2.87
C LEU A 248 -13.37 0.85 -2.03
N SER A 249 -13.43 0.57 -0.73
CA SER A 249 -12.30 0.80 0.17
C SER A 249 -12.22 -0.27 1.24
N ARG A 250 -11.00 -0.65 1.63
CA ARG A 250 -10.75 -1.66 2.66
C ARG A 250 -9.61 -1.22 3.59
N ALA A 251 -9.88 -1.21 4.89
CA ALA A 251 -8.86 -0.94 5.90
C ALA A 251 -7.93 -2.16 6.05
N LEU A 252 -6.61 -1.91 6.07
CA LEU A 252 -5.57 -2.90 6.29
C LEU A 252 -4.75 -2.50 7.53
N PRO A 253 -5.32 -2.66 8.74
CA PRO A 253 -4.72 -2.12 9.97
C PRO A 253 -3.37 -2.73 10.33
N VAL A 254 -3.12 -3.98 9.92
CA VAL A 254 -1.85 -4.71 10.19
C VAL A 254 -0.64 -4.00 9.58
N ILE A 255 -0.83 -3.32 8.45
CA ILE A 255 0.22 -2.57 7.73
C ILE A 255 -0.03 -1.05 7.76
N GLY A 256 -1.06 -0.58 8.47
CA GLY A 256 -1.36 0.84 8.68
C GLY A 256 -1.77 1.59 7.41
N VAL A 257 -2.48 0.93 6.49
CA VAL A 257 -2.94 1.55 5.23
C VAL A 257 -4.41 1.27 4.96
N THR A 258 -4.99 2.03 4.04
CA THR A 258 -6.33 1.78 3.48
C THR A 258 -6.21 1.64 1.97
N ALA A 259 -6.71 0.54 1.43
CA ALA A 259 -6.86 0.27 0.01
C ALA A 259 -8.16 0.88 -0.54
#